data_AF-A0A480A448-F1
#
_entry.id   AF-A0A480A448-F1
#
_cell.length_a   1.000
_cell.length_b   1.000
_cell.length_c   1.000
_cell.angle_alpha   90.00
_cell.angle_beta   90.00
_cell.angle_gamma   90.00
#
_symmetry.space_group_name_H-M   'P 1'
#
loop_
_entity.id
_entity.type
_entity.pdbx_description
1 polymer ?
#
loop_
_entity_poly.entity_id
_entity_poly.type
_entity_poly.pdbx_seq_one_letter_code
_entity_poly.pdbx_strand_id
1 'polypeptide(L)'
;MVDLIRNSDDKYTKISAAYSLGEIGNGNKDAIQALVDLIRNSDDEDTKRRAAGSLDKITEIEQMTMVITNLQKYLPKDVYERSYYSFDYGIYQLFWNFAQNLSYPKFYAAWQQKMEN
;
A
#
# COMPACT_ATOMS: atom_id res chain seq x y z
N MET A 1 -2.01 16.18 -6.27
CA MET A 1 -1.17 15.19 -5.55
C MET A 1 -1.04 13.89 -6.32
N VAL A 2 -2.14 13.32 -6.83
CA VAL A 2 -2.11 12.15 -7.72
C VAL A 2 -1.13 12.33 -8.89
N ASP A 3 -1.16 13.49 -9.56
CA ASP A 3 -0.24 13.75 -10.68
C ASP A 3 1.23 13.83 -10.27
N LEU A 4 1.52 14.34 -9.06
CA LEU A 4 2.88 14.40 -8.52
C LEU A 4 3.42 13.00 -8.25
N ILE A 5 2.57 12.08 -7.76
CA ILE A 5 2.94 10.69 -7.55
C ILE A 5 3.29 10.00 -8.89
N ARG A 6 2.50 10.27 -9.93
CA ARG A 6 2.62 9.59 -11.23
C ARG A 6 3.76 10.11 -12.10
N ASN A 7 4.02 11.42 -12.05
CA ASN A 7 4.86 12.09 -13.05
C ASN A 7 6.16 12.69 -12.49
N SER A 8 6.35 12.74 -11.17
CA SER A 8 7.60 13.26 -10.59
C SER A 8 8.73 12.24 -10.72
N ASP A 9 9.95 12.68 -10.98
CA ASP A 9 11.16 11.86 -10.81
C ASP A 9 11.75 11.99 -9.40
N ASP A 10 11.44 13.08 -8.70
CA ASP A 10 11.91 13.31 -7.34
C ASP A 10 11.12 12.48 -6.32
N LYS A 11 11.85 11.67 -5.54
CA LYS A 11 11.27 10.79 -4.52
C LYS A 11 10.68 11.57 -3.35
N TYR A 12 11.27 12.69 -2.96
CA TYR A 12 10.76 13.49 -1.84
C TYR A 12 9.42 14.12 -2.20
N THR A 13 9.26 14.57 -3.44
CA THR A 13 7.99 15.05 -3.99
C THR A 13 6.93 13.95 -3.99
N LYS A 14 7.27 12.73 -4.42
CA LYS A 14 6.35 11.56 -4.34
C LYS A 14 5.94 11.25 -2.90
N ILE A 15 6.90 11.25 -1.98
CA ILE A 15 6.67 11.02 -0.55
C ILE A 15 5.75 12.07 0.05
N SER A 16 6.01 13.36 -0.19
CA SER A 16 5.18 14.45 0.31
C SER A 16 3.77 14.37 -0.27
N ALA A 17 3.63 14.08 -1.57
CA ALA A 17 2.31 13.91 -2.18
C ALA A 17 1.55 12.69 -1.61
N ALA A 18 2.25 11.57 -1.37
CA ALA A 18 1.66 10.38 -0.75
C ALA A 18 1.23 10.65 0.69
N TYR A 19 2.04 11.37 1.47
CA TYR A 19 1.69 11.78 2.83
C TYR A 19 0.44 12.67 2.83
N SER A 20 0.41 13.72 2.01
CA SER A 20 -0.74 14.61 1.93
C SER A 20 -2.01 13.91 1.44
N LEU A 21 -1.92 12.93 0.53
CA LEU A 21 -3.05 12.06 0.19
C LEU A 21 -3.52 11.23 1.39
N GLY A 22 -2.61 10.75 2.22
CA GLY A 22 -2.95 10.01 3.45
C GLY A 22 -3.72 10.84 4.48
N GLU A 23 -3.54 12.16 4.48
CA GLU A 23 -4.21 13.06 5.42
C GLU A 23 -5.59 13.52 4.94
N ILE A 24 -5.81 13.62 3.63
CA ILE A 24 -7.06 14.21 3.08
C ILE A 24 -7.85 13.28 2.16
N GLY A 25 -7.30 12.13 1.79
CA GLY A 25 -7.84 11.23 0.78
C GLY A 25 -8.78 10.15 1.29
N ASN A 26 -9.39 10.31 2.48
CA ASN A 26 -10.24 9.28 3.10
C ASN A 26 -11.31 8.74 2.13
N GLY A 27 -11.29 7.43 1.87
CA GLY A 27 -12.21 6.74 0.96
C GLY A 27 -12.08 7.14 -0.52
N ASN A 28 -11.13 8.00 -0.88
CA ASN A 28 -11.01 8.50 -2.25
C ASN A 28 -10.31 7.47 -3.14
N LYS A 29 -11.05 6.96 -4.13
CA LYS A 29 -10.59 5.91 -5.05
C LYS A 29 -9.36 6.33 -5.88
N ASP A 30 -9.28 7.58 -6.31
CA ASP A 30 -8.13 8.07 -7.08
C ASP A 30 -6.88 8.18 -6.22
N ALA A 31 -7.03 8.61 -4.96
CA ALA A 31 -5.95 8.65 -3.99
C ALA A 31 -5.44 7.24 -3.68
N ILE A 32 -6.34 6.30 -3.42
CA ILE A 32 -6.02 4.89 -3.17
C ILE A 32 -5.29 4.30 -4.37
N GLN A 33 -5.81 4.49 -5.59
CA GLN A 33 -5.17 3.97 -6.79
C GLN A 33 -3.78 4.56 -7.00
N ALA A 34 -3.62 5.87 -6.80
CA ALA A 34 -2.31 6.52 -6.91
C ALA A 34 -1.28 5.97 -5.93
N LEU A 35 -1.68 5.71 -4.68
CA LEU A 35 -0.81 5.10 -3.67
C LEU A 35 -0.48 3.64 -3.98
N VAL A 36 -1.45 2.87 -4.48
CA VAL A 36 -1.22 1.51 -4.98
C VAL A 36 -0.20 1.53 -6.12
N ASP A 37 -0.36 2.42 -7.10
CA ASP A 37 0.56 2.56 -8.22
C ASP A 37 1.97 2.96 -7.74
N LEU A 38 2.06 3.86 -6.75
CA LEU A 38 3.33 4.26 -6.16
C LEU A 38 4.07 3.09 -5.51
N ILE A 39 3.36 2.23 -4.78
CA ILE A 39 3.95 1.03 -4.17
C ILE A 39 4.47 0.06 -5.23
N ARG A 40 3.70 -0.13 -6.31
CA ARG A 40 4.00 -1.09 -7.38
C ARG A 40 5.21 -0.68 -8.22
N ASN A 41 5.41 0.62 -8.41
CA ASN A 41 6.35 1.16 -9.39
C ASN A 41 7.57 1.86 -8.76
N SER A 42 7.65 1.98 -7.43
CA SER A 42 8.79 2.59 -6.74
C SER A 42 9.88 1.57 -6.41
N ASP A 43 11.14 1.87 -6.75
CA ASP A 43 12.29 1.09 -6.29
C ASP A 43 12.76 1.51 -4.89
N ASP A 44 12.36 2.69 -4.41
CA ASP A 44 12.71 3.20 -3.08
C ASP A 44 11.74 2.64 -2.02
N GLU A 45 12.32 1.94 -1.04
CA GLU A 45 11.58 1.22 0.00
C GLU A 45 10.94 2.16 1.03
N ASP A 46 11.55 3.32 1.31
CA ASP A 46 10.94 4.33 2.18
C ASP A 46 9.69 4.93 1.53
N THR A 47 9.73 5.15 0.22
CA THR A 47 8.60 5.62 -0.58
C THR A 47 7.44 4.62 -0.53
N LYS A 48 7.71 3.32 -0.76
CA LYS A 48 6.72 2.25 -0.63
C LYS A 48 6.09 2.21 0.76
N ARG A 49 6.92 2.27 1.81
CA ARG A 49 6.50 2.22 3.21
C ARG A 49 5.59 3.39 3.57
N ARG A 50 5.96 4.61 3.19
CA ARG A 50 5.13 5.80 3.42
C ARG A 50 3.82 5.74 2.65
N ALA A 51 3.84 5.26 1.41
CA ALA A 51 2.62 5.06 0.64
C ALA A 51 1.69 4.02 1.26
N ALA A 52 2.23 2.92 1.79
CA ALA A 52 1.46 1.91 2.52
C ALA A 52 0.84 2.48 3.80
N GLY A 53 1.59 3.28 4.57
CA GLY A 53 1.06 3.99 5.73
C GLY A 53 -0.08 4.96 5.37
N SER A 54 0.03 5.67 4.24
CA SER A 54 -1.06 6.50 3.73
C SER A 54 -2.28 5.67 3.31
N LEU A 55 -2.08 4.51 2.67
CA LEU A 55 -3.18 3.60 2.32
C LEU A 55 -3.93 3.11 3.54
N ASP A 56 -3.21 2.72 4.60
CA ASP A 56 -3.80 2.25 5.85
C ASP A 56 -4.74 3.29 6.47
N LYS A 57 -4.36 4.57 6.39
CA LYS A 57 -5.17 5.69 6.90
C LYS A 57 -6.45 5.95 6.10
N ILE A 58 -6.40 5.80 4.77
CA ILE A 58 -7.50 6.27 3.90
C ILE A 58 -8.38 5.16 3.33
N THR A 59 -7.98 3.89 3.46
CA THR A 59 -8.72 2.77 2.87
C THR A 59 -9.88 2.35 3.77
N GLU A 60 -11.10 2.46 3.26
CA GLU A 60 -12.28 1.96 3.97
C GLU A 60 -12.46 0.46 3.77
N ILE A 61 -13.24 -0.19 4.65
CA ILE A 61 -13.48 -1.65 4.63
C ILE A 61 -13.94 -2.14 3.26
N GLU A 62 -14.77 -1.36 2.56
CA GLU A 62 -15.26 -1.68 1.21
C GLU A 62 -14.16 -1.73 0.14
N GLN A 63 -13.03 -1.03 0.36
CA GLN A 63 -11.93 -0.89 -0.59
C GLN A 63 -10.75 -1.82 -0.28
N MET A 64 -10.67 -2.37 0.94
CA MET A 64 -9.55 -3.23 1.37
C MET A 64 -9.30 -4.42 0.43
N THR A 65 -10.36 -5.06 -0.07
CA THR A 65 -10.22 -6.23 -0.98
C THR A 65 -9.54 -5.87 -2.30
N MET A 66 -9.87 -4.71 -2.88
CA MET A 66 -9.18 -4.17 -4.06
C MET A 66 -7.71 -3.91 -3.75
N VAL A 67 -7.37 -3.32 -2.61
CA VAL A 67 -5.97 -3.05 -2.27
C VAL A 67 -5.17 -4.35 -2.08
N ILE A 68 -5.75 -5.35 -1.42
CA ILE A 68 -5.15 -6.69 -1.25
C ILE A 68 -4.81 -7.31 -2.62
N THR A 69 -5.80 -7.40 -3.50
CA THR A 69 -5.65 -8.05 -4.82
C THR A 69 -4.58 -7.37 -5.69
N ASN A 70 -4.41 -6.06 -5.56
CA ASN A 70 -3.43 -5.29 -6.31
C ASN A 70 -2.00 -5.39 -5.74
N LEU A 71 -1.86 -5.52 -4.42
CA LEU A 71 -0.56 -5.46 -3.75
C LEU A 71 -0.01 -6.83 -3.29
N GLN A 72 -0.80 -7.90 -3.29
CA GLN A 72 -0.38 -9.20 -2.73
C GLN A 72 0.93 -9.77 -3.31
N LYS A 73 1.26 -9.48 -4.58
CA LYS A 73 2.49 -9.97 -5.25
C LYS A 73 3.73 -9.14 -4.90
N TYR A 74 3.56 -8.01 -4.23
CA TYR A 74 4.62 -7.05 -3.88
C TYR A 74 5.09 -7.18 -2.44
N LEU A 75 4.78 -8.31 -1.78
CA LEU A 75 5.45 -8.68 -0.54
C LEU A 75 6.97 -8.77 -0.79
N PRO A 76 7.80 -8.07 0.01
CA PRO A 76 9.26 -8.26 -0.03
C PRO A 76 9.61 -9.75 0.09
N LYS A 77 10.42 -10.27 -0.82
CA LYS A 77 10.79 -11.71 -0.84
C LYS A 77 11.90 -12.04 0.16
N ASP A 78 12.54 -11.02 0.71
CA ASP A 78 13.82 -11.05 1.43
C ASP A 78 13.68 -10.39 2.81
N VAL A 79 12.79 -10.93 3.64
CA VAL A 79 12.65 -10.51 5.05
C VAL A 79 13.90 -10.87 5.89
N TYR A 80 14.78 -11.73 5.38
CA TYR A 80 15.87 -12.32 6.16
C TYR A 80 17.17 -11.51 6.20
N GLU A 81 17.41 -10.53 5.31
CA GLU A 81 18.70 -9.81 5.27
C GLU A 81 18.69 -8.42 5.93
N ARG A 82 17.53 -7.87 6.30
CA ARG A 82 17.48 -6.57 6.97
C ARG A 82 17.57 -6.74 8.49
N SER A 83 18.76 -6.42 9.00
CA SER A 83 19.12 -6.41 10.42
C SER A 83 17.98 -5.94 11.34
N TYR A 84 17.78 -6.73 12.39
CA TYR A 84 17.00 -6.62 13.65
C TYR A 84 16.41 -5.28 14.18
N TYR A 85 16.51 -4.14 13.50
CA TYR A 85 16.15 -2.82 14.04
C TYR A 85 15.30 -1.90 13.15
N SER A 86 14.83 -2.31 11.96
CA SER A 86 13.73 -1.58 11.28
C SER A 86 12.45 -2.40 11.29
N PHE A 87 11.79 -2.48 12.46
CA PHE A 87 10.42 -2.99 12.62
C PHE A 87 9.37 -2.07 11.97
N ASP A 88 9.64 -1.57 10.76
CA ASP A 88 8.73 -0.71 10.02
C ASP A 88 8.15 -1.52 8.84
N TYR A 89 7.17 -2.34 9.20
CA TYR A 89 6.55 -3.37 8.38
C TYR A 89 5.59 -2.78 7.34
N GLY A 90 5.99 -1.82 6.50
CA GLY A 90 5.11 -1.11 5.54
C GLY A 90 3.91 -1.89 4.97
N ILE A 91 4.13 -2.74 3.94
CA ILE A 91 3.05 -3.51 3.30
C ILE A 91 2.52 -4.65 4.19
N TYR A 92 3.35 -5.22 5.06
CA TYR A 92 2.93 -6.30 5.97
C TYR A 92 1.93 -5.82 7.02
N GLN A 93 2.18 -4.66 7.62
CA GLN A 93 1.32 -4.01 8.59
C GLN A 93 0.01 -3.57 7.95
N LEU A 94 0.06 -3.08 6.71
CA LEU A 94 -1.15 -2.80 5.92
C LEU A 94 -2.04 -4.05 5.79
N PHE A 95 -1.47 -5.18 5.35
CA PHE A 95 -2.25 -6.42 5.22
C PHE A 95 -2.70 -6.99 6.57
N TRP A 96 -1.87 -6.87 7.60
CA TRP A 96 -2.24 -7.24 8.96
C TRP A 96 -3.44 -6.44 9.46
N ASN A 97 -3.44 -5.13 9.25
CA ASN A 97 -4.56 -4.26 9.62
C ASN A 97 -5.82 -4.60 8.82
N PHE A 98 -5.70 -4.88 7.53
CA PHE A 98 -6.84 -5.32 6.72
C PHE A 98 -7.39 -6.68 7.18
N ALA A 99 -6.52 -7.62 7.56
CA ALA A 99 -6.93 -8.92 8.08
C ALA A 99 -7.69 -8.81 9.42
N GLN A 100 -7.43 -7.77 10.22
CA GLN A 100 -8.19 -7.49 11.44
C GLN A 100 -9.58 -6.90 11.18
N ASN A 101 -9.77 -6.22 10.04
CA ASN A 101 -11.02 -5.55 9.69
C ASN A 101 -11.93 -6.37 8.76
N LEU A 102 -11.36 -7.31 8.00
CA LEU A 102 -12.10 -8.21 7.11
C LEU A 102 -12.36 -9.55 7.80
N SER A 103 -13.47 -10.20 7.44
CA SER A 103 -13.65 -11.60 7.79
C SER A 103 -12.63 -12.48 7.06
N TYR A 104 -12.20 -13.56 7.69
CA TYR A 104 -11.24 -14.50 7.10
C TYR A 104 -11.62 -14.93 5.68
N PRO A 105 -12.88 -15.31 5.37
CA PRO A 105 -13.26 -15.67 4.00
C PRO A 105 -13.11 -14.51 3.00
N LYS A 106 -13.43 -13.27 3.39
CA LYS A 106 -13.28 -12.10 2.50
C LYS A 106 -11.82 -11.77 2.22
N PHE A 107 -10.98 -11.78 3.26
CA PHE A 107 -9.55 -11.57 3.11
C PHE A 107 -8.93 -12.67 2.24
N TYR A 108 -9.23 -13.93 2.54
CA TYR A 108 -8.70 -15.08 1.81
C TYR A 108 -9.12 -15.07 0.33
N ALA A 109 -10.39 -14.79 0.03
CA ALA A 109 -10.85 -14.67 -1.35
C ALA A 109 -10.11 -13.56 -2.11
N ALA A 110 -9.94 -12.38 -1.51
CA ALA A 110 -9.17 -11.28 -2.09
C ALA A 110 -7.71 -11.69 -2.34
N TRP A 111 -7.09 -12.42 -1.40
CA TRP A 111 -5.72 -12.92 -1.53
C TRP A 111 -5.52 -13.93 -2.67
N GLN A 112 -6.56 -14.70 -3.03
CA GLN A 112 -6.46 -15.74 -4.06
C GLN A 112 -6.85 -15.26 -5.46
N GLN A 113 -7.62 -14.18 -5.59
CA GLN A 113 -8.27 -13.75 -6.84
C GLN A 113 -7.34 -13.56 -8.06
N LYS A 114 -6.02 -13.41 -7.89
CA LYS A 114 -5.05 -13.20 -8.98
C LYS A 114 -3.99 -14.30 -9.10
N MET A 115 -4.15 -15.42 -8.40
CA MET A 115 -3.33 -16.62 -8.61
C MET A 115 -3.80 -17.46 -9.82
N GLU A 116 -4.95 -17.14 -10.41
CA GLU A 116 -5.60 -17.92 -11.47
C GLU A 116 -5.58 -17.27 -12.87
N ASN A 117 -4.96 -16.09 -13.03
CA ASN A 117 -4.79 -15.41 -14.34
C ASN A 117 -3.32 -15.18 -14.69
#